data_AF-A0A453A400-F1
#
_entry.id   AF-A0A453A400-F1
#
_cell.length_a   1.000
_cell.length_b   1.000
_cell.length_c   1.000
_cell.angle_alpha   90.00
_cell.angle_beta   90.00
_cell.angle_gamma   90.00
#
_symmetry.space_group_name_H-M   'P 1'
#
loop_
_entity.id
_entity.type
_entity.pdbx_description
1 polymer ?
#
loop_
_entity_poly.entity_id
_entity_poly.type
_entity_poly.pdbx_seq_one_letter_code
_entity_poly.pdbx_strand_id
1 'polypeptide(L)'
;MRRRYMDAMALVRRYGKPDIFLTMTCNPNWDEIRQELYPGQTPQDRPDLVVRVFRAKLEELKNKLLKKDILGKVRAYVYVVEFQKRGLPHAHFLLIMEGRYKLTCPEQYDRLISAELPNKKKNG
;
A
#
# COMPACT_ATOMS: atom_id res chain seq x y z
N MET A 1 19.95 1.31 1.81
CA MET A 1 19.13 0.18 2.32
C MET A 1 19.39 -0.13 3.81
N ARG A 2 20.65 -0.21 4.27
CA ARG A 2 21.03 -0.54 5.66
C ARG A 2 20.33 0.30 6.76
N ARG A 3 20.24 1.63 6.61
CA ARG A 3 19.62 2.50 7.62
C ARG A 3 18.13 2.19 7.84
N ARG A 4 17.34 2.13 6.75
CA ARG A 4 15.91 1.78 6.80
C ARG A 4 15.66 0.41 7.42
N TYR A 5 16.53 -0.55 7.12
CA TYR A 5 16.49 -1.86 7.76
C TYR A 5 16.74 -1.76 9.27
N MET A 6 17.76 -1.03 9.70
CA MET A 6 18.05 -0.82 11.13
C MET A 6 16.89 -0.11 11.85
N ASP A 7 16.29 0.90 11.22
CA ASP A 7 15.12 1.62 11.77
C ASP A 7 13.92 0.67 11.94
N ALA A 8 13.65 -0.17 10.93
CA ALA A 8 12.62 -1.20 11.01
C ALA A 8 12.92 -2.22 12.12
N MET A 9 14.16 -2.71 12.22
CA MET A 9 14.56 -3.64 13.28
C MET A 9 14.47 -3.02 14.67
N ALA A 10 14.74 -1.72 14.82
CA ALA A 10 14.55 -1.00 16.08
C ALA A 10 13.08 -0.96 16.49
N LEU A 11 12.16 -0.72 15.54
CA LEU A 11 10.72 -0.82 15.80
C LEU A 11 10.31 -2.24 16.20
N VAL A 12 10.80 -3.26 15.49
CA VAL A 12 10.51 -4.67 15.80
C VAL A 12 11.00 -5.04 17.20
N ARG A 13 12.21 -4.61 17.57
CA ARG A 13 12.77 -4.85 18.90
C ARG A 13 11.93 -4.19 20.01
N ARG A 14 11.38 -3.00 19.74
CA ARG A 14 10.61 -2.23 20.73
C ARG A 14 9.15 -2.66 20.84
N TYR A 15 8.50 -2.94 19.72
CA TYR A 15 7.05 -3.14 19.64
C TYR A 15 6.64 -4.57 19.28
N GLY A 16 7.61 -5.43 18.98
CA GLY A 16 7.39 -6.81 18.54
C GLY A 16 7.33 -6.95 17.02
N LYS A 17 7.15 -8.18 16.55
CA LYS A 17 7.04 -8.47 15.11
C LYS A 17 5.83 -7.75 14.48
N PRO A 18 5.90 -7.43 13.17
CA PRO A 18 4.73 -6.98 12.41
C PRO A 18 3.64 -8.05 12.41
N ASP A 19 2.39 -7.59 12.43
CA ASP A 19 1.20 -8.45 12.37
C ASP A 19 0.60 -8.47 10.95
N ILE A 20 0.67 -7.35 10.22
CA ILE A 20 0.16 -7.24 8.84
C ILE A 20 1.27 -6.75 7.90
N PHE A 21 1.47 -7.49 6.81
CA PHE A 21 2.24 -7.07 5.64
C PHE A 21 1.28 -6.63 4.54
N LEU A 22 1.31 -5.35 4.17
CA LEU A 22 0.42 -4.80 3.15
C LEU A 22 1.24 -4.28 1.96
N THR A 23 0.79 -4.58 0.75
CA THR A 23 1.38 -4.07 -0.49
C THR A 23 0.36 -3.23 -1.24
N MET A 24 0.74 -2.01 -1.61
CA MET A 24 -0.01 -1.16 -2.53
C MET A 24 0.73 -1.11 -3.86
N THR A 25 0.07 -1.56 -4.92
CA THR A 25 0.62 -1.55 -6.29
C THR A 25 -0.01 -0.43 -7.09
N CYS A 26 0.79 0.36 -7.81
CA CYS A 26 0.27 1.35 -8.73
C CYS A 26 -0.47 0.69 -9.90
N ASN A 27 -1.65 1.21 -10.24
CA ASN A 27 -2.37 0.83 -11.45
C ASN A 27 -2.26 1.98 -12.47
N PRO A 28 -1.59 1.79 -13.62
CA PRO A 28 -1.45 2.85 -14.63
C PRO A 28 -2.80 3.18 -15.31
N ASN A 29 -3.80 2.31 -15.17
CA ASN A 29 -5.14 2.50 -15.74
C ASN A 29 -6.10 3.26 -14.81
N TRP A 30 -5.63 3.85 -13.71
CA TRP A 30 -6.45 4.73 -12.89
C TRP A 30 -6.98 5.91 -13.72
N ASP A 31 -8.25 6.25 -13.51
CA ASP A 31 -8.93 7.31 -14.28
C ASP A 31 -8.20 8.64 -14.14
N GLU A 32 -7.67 8.96 -12.95
CA GLU A 32 -6.92 10.20 -12.71
C GLU A 32 -5.61 10.28 -13.51
N ILE A 33 -5.08 9.14 -13.97
CA ILE A 33 -3.95 9.11 -14.90
C ILE A 33 -4.49 9.23 -16.33
N ARG A 34 -5.46 8.39 -16.72
CA ARG A 34 -5.93 8.31 -18.11
C ARG A 34 -6.54 9.61 -18.61
N GLN A 35 -7.26 10.34 -17.75
CA GLN A 35 -7.91 11.61 -18.11
C GLN A 35 -6.93 12.74 -18.38
N GLU A 36 -5.72 12.67 -17.82
CA GLU A 36 -4.68 13.70 -17.89
C GLU A 36 -3.60 13.38 -18.94
N LEU A 37 -3.76 12.29 -19.70
CA LEU A 37 -2.89 11.95 -20.83
C LEU A 37 -3.33 12.69 -22.09
N TYR A 38 -2.36 13.24 -22.82
CA TYR A 38 -2.63 13.77 -24.16
C TYR A 38 -2.87 12.64 -25.18
N PRO A 39 -3.55 12.91 -26.31
CA PRO A 39 -3.72 11.93 -27.37
C PRO A 39 -2.40 11.29 -27.80
N GLY A 40 -2.35 9.96 -27.80
CA GLY A 40 -1.15 9.19 -28.15
C GLY A 40 -0.13 8.99 -27.02
N GLN A 41 -0.31 9.62 -25.84
CA GLN A 41 0.54 9.35 -24.69
C GLN A 41 0.11 8.09 -23.94
N THR A 42 1.10 7.41 -23.37
CA THR A 42 0.92 6.33 -22.41
C THR A 42 1.30 6.80 -21.00
N PRO A 43 0.84 6.12 -19.94
CA PRO A 43 1.27 6.40 -18.57
C PRO A 43 2.80 6.41 -18.38
N GLN A 44 3.52 5.62 -19.18
CA GLN A 44 4.98 5.54 -19.17
C GLN A 44 5.64 6.81 -19.69
N ASP A 45 4.98 7.55 -20.58
CA ASP A 45 5.46 8.83 -21.12
C ASP A 45 5.28 9.98 -20.12
N ARG A 46 4.43 9.77 -19.08
CA ARG A 46 4.11 10.75 -18.04
C ARG A 46 4.37 10.20 -16.63
N PRO A 47 5.63 9.84 -16.29
CA PRO A 47 5.96 9.28 -14.97
C PRO A 47 5.69 10.26 -13.83
N ASP A 48 5.73 11.57 -14.10
CA ASP A 48 5.36 12.62 -13.16
C ASP A 48 3.89 12.48 -12.69
N LEU A 49 2.99 12.24 -13.64
CA LEU A 49 1.56 12.06 -13.38
C LEU A 49 1.31 10.78 -12.58
N VAL A 50 1.92 9.67 -13.00
CA VAL A 50 1.84 8.37 -12.31
C VAL A 50 2.27 8.49 -10.86
N VAL A 51 3.44 9.11 -10.60
CA VAL A 51 3.98 9.28 -9.25
C VAL A 51 3.09 10.21 -8.41
N ARG A 52 2.55 11.28 -8.99
CA ARG A 52 1.64 12.21 -8.28
C ARG A 52 0.35 11.50 -7.86
N VAL A 53 -0.30 10.78 -8.77
CA VAL A 53 -1.53 10.03 -8.47
C VAL A 53 -1.26 8.94 -7.45
N PHE A 54 -0.18 8.17 -7.63
CA PHE A 54 0.22 7.14 -6.65
C PHE A 54 0.45 7.73 -5.26
N ARG A 55 1.17 8.86 -5.16
CA ARG A 55 1.41 9.53 -3.88
C ARG A 55 0.12 10.00 -3.22
N ALA A 56 -0.82 10.55 -3.98
CA ALA A 56 -2.12 10.97 -3.45
C ALA A 56 -2.89 9.79 -2.85
N LYS A 57 -2.98 8.67 -3.59
CA LYS A 57 -3.64 7.44 -3.10
C LYS A 57 -2.88 6.80 -1.93
N LEU A 58 -1.55 6.90 -1.89
CA LEU A 58 -0.73 6.41 -0.79
C LEU A 58 -1.01 7.19 0.51
N GLU A 59 -1.12 8.52 0.44
CA GLU A 59 -1.49 9.34 1.60
C GLU A 59 -2.92 9.08 2.06
N GLU A 60 -3.85 8.85 1.12
CA GLU A 60 -5.20 8.41 1.45
C GLU A 60 -5.20 7.06 2.18
N LEU A 61 -4.45 6.08 1.68
CA LEU A 61 -4.28 4.78 2.32
C LEU A 61 -3.70 4.92 3.72
N LYS A 62 -2.65 5.73 3.91
CA LYS A 62 -2.08 6.03 5.24
C LYS A 62 -3.12 6.64 6.18
N ASN A 63 -3.92 7.59 5.71
CA ASN A 63 -5.00 8.17 6.52
C ASN A 63 -6.04 7.11 6.91
N LYS A 64 -6.43 6.22 5.99
CA LYS A 64 -7.35 5.12 6.29
C LYS A 64 -6.76 4.16 7.34
N LEU A 65 -5.51 3.74 7.16
CA LEU A 65 -4.83 2.80 8.06
C LEU A 65 -4.55 3.37 9.46
N LEU A 66 -4.12 4.64 9.54
CA LEU A 66 -3.54 5.22 10.77
C LEU A 66 -4.46 6.19 11.51
N LYS A 67 -5.49 6.73 10.84
CA LYS A 67 -6.44 7.68 11.45
C LYS A 67 -7.87 7.17 11.50
N LYS A 68 -8.27 6.37 10.51
CA LYS A 68 -9.60 5.75 10.46
C LYS A 68 -9.62 4.32 10.96
N ASP A 69 -8.47 3.78 11.37
CA ASP A 69 -8.31 2.45 11.95
C ASP A 69 -9.01 1.33 11.15
N ILE A 70 -8.96 1.38 9.81
CA ILE A 70 -9.72 0.43 8.96
C ILE A 70 -9.31 -1.04 9.16
N LEU A 71 -8.09 -1.30 9.65
CA LEU A 71 -7.59 -2.63 10.01
C LEU A 71 -7.45 -2.79 11.54
N GLY A 72 -7.97 -1.84 12.33
CA GLY A 72 -7.69 -1.67 13.75
C GLY A 72 -6.55 -0.68 14.03
N LYS A 73 -6.27 -0.44 15.32
CA LYS A 73 -5.25 0.54 15.74
C LYS A 73 -3.84 0.02 15.51
N VAL A 74 -3.06 0.83 14.79
CA VAL A 74 -1.65 0.58 14.51
C VAL A 74 -0.80 1.20 15.61
N ARG A 75 -0.03 0.39 16.33
CA ARG A 75 0.89 0.84 17.39
C ARG A 75 2.18 1.43 16.82
N ALA A 76 2.70 0.80 15.78
CA ALA A 76 3.90 1.24 15.06
C ALA A 76 3.85 0.73 13.62
N TYR A 77 4.51 1.43 12.70
CA TYR A 77 4.61 0.99 11.31
C TYR A 77 5.91 1.45 10.67
N VAL A 78 6.31 0.75 9.61
CA VAL A 78 7.31 1.21 8.66
C VAL A 78 6.79 0.94 7.26
N TYR A 79 7.12 1.82 6.32
CA TYR A 79 6.82 1.58 4.92
C TYR A 79 7.96 2.04 4.03
N VAL A 80 8.04 1.42 2.86
CA VAL A 80 8.96 1.78 1.79
C VAL A 80 8.20 1.93 0.50
N VAL A 81 8.64 2.86 -0.35
CA VAL A 81 8.18 2.97 -1.72
C VAL A 81 9.35 2.57 -2.60
N GLU A 82 9.12 1.65 -3.53
CA GLU A 82 10.12 1.22 -4.51
C GLU A 82 9.50 1.19 -5.91
N PHE A 83 10.35 1.21 -6.92
CA PHE A 83 9.92 1.19 -8.31
C PHE A 83 10.14 -0.21 -8.88
N GLN A 84 9.08 -0.82 -9.41
CA GLN A 84 9.17 -2.13 -10.06
C GLN A 84 9.91 -2.03 -11.41
N LYS A 85 10.28 -3.17 -12.00
CA LYS A 85 10.99 -3.26 -13.30
C LYS A 85 10.35 -2.45 -14.45
N ARG A 86 9.04 -2.13 -14.36
CA ARG A 86 8.30 -1.32 -15.34
C ARG A 86 8.20 0.17 -14.97
N GLY A 87 8.98 0.63 -13.99
CA GLY A 87 8.99 2.02 -13.53
C GLY A 87 7.76 2.47 -12.74
N LEU A 88 6.86 1.55 -12.39
CA LEU A 88 5.69 1.87 -11.57
C LEU A 88 6.03 1.77 -10.08
N PRO A 89 5.58 2.73 -9.27
CA PRO A 89 5.80 2.68 -7.83
C PRO A 89 4.94 1.59 -7.18
N HIS A 90 5.49 0.96 -6.16
CA HIS A 90 4.76 0.15 -5.19
C HIS A 90 5.13 0.62 -3.79
N ALA A 91 4.27 0.34 -2.82
CA ALA A 91 4.59 0.55 -1.42
C ALA A 91 4.40 -0.74 -0.63
N HIS A 92 5.35 -1.05 0.24
CA HIS A 92 5.26 -2.13 1.22
C HIS A 92 5.15 -1.54 2.61
N PHE A 93 4.20 -2.04 3.39
CA PHE A 93 3.92 -1.64 4.76
C PHE A 93 4.11 -2.83 5.69
N LEU A 94 4.78 -2.58 6.81
CA LEU A 94 4.77 -3.44 7.99
C LEU A 94 4.00 -2.73 9.08
N LEU A 95 2.88 -3.31 9.51
CA LEU A 95 2.04 -2.77 10.57
C LEU A 95 2.19 -3.64 11.82
N ILE A 96 2.50 -3.00 12.95
CA ILE A 96 2.51 -3.60 14.27
C ILE A 96 1.26 -3.08 14.99
N MET A 97 0.33 -3.97 15.28
CA MET A 97 -1.01 -3.65 15.79
C MET A 97 -1.00 -3.51 17.31
N GLU A 98 -1.90 -2.69 17.85
CA GLU A 98 -2.19 -2.68 19.29
C GLU A 98 -2.76 -4.04 19.73
N GLY A 99 -2.52 -4.43 20.99
CA GLY A 99 -2.75 -5.80 21.48
C GLY A 99 -4.16 -6.35 21.20
N ARG A 100 -5.20 -5.55 21.40
CA ARG A 100 -6.60 -5.97 21.16
C ARG A 100 -7.00 -6.07 19.68
N TYR A 101 -6.17 -5.55 18.77
CA TYR A 101 -6.38 -5.55 17.33
C TYR A 101 -5.46 -6.54 16.59
N LYS A 102 -4.64 -7.30 17.32
CA LYS A 102 -3.86 -8.38 16.73
C LYS A 102 -4.81 -9.49 16.28
N LEU A 103 -4.57 -10.02 15.09
CA LEU A 103 -5.32 -11.13 14.53
C LEU A 103 -4.82 -12.44 15.15
N THR A 104 -5.65 -13.07 15.98
CA THR A 104 -5.29 -14.25 16.78
C THR A 104 -6.05 -15.52 16.40
N CYS A 105 -7.14 -15.42 15.64
CA CYS A 105 -7.90 -16.58 15.17
C CYS A 105 -8.29 -16.49 13.68
N PRO A 106 -8.51 -17.62 12.99
CA PRO A 106 -8.79 -17.67 11.55
C PRO A 106 -9.96 -16.78 11.12
N GLU A 107 -11.04 -16.75 11.91
CA GLU A 107 -12.26 -16.01 11.58
C GLU A 107 -12.02 -14.49 11.50
N GLN A 108 -11.01 -13.98 12.21
CA GLN A 108 -10.63 -12.57 12.13
C GLN A 108 -9.89 -12.27 10.81
N TYR A 109 -9.09 -13.22 10.32
CA TYR A 109 -8.40 -13.08 9.03
C TYR A 109 -9.42 -13.11 7.88
N ASP A 110 -10.39 -14.02 7.93
CA ASP A 110 -11.41 -14.17 6.87
C ASP A 110 -12.28 -12.92 6.72
N ARG A 111 -12.51 -12.17 7.80
CA ARG A 111 -13.24 -10.90 7.75
C ARG A 111 -12.46 -9.75 7.11
N LEU A 112 -11.13 -9.85 7.09
CA LEU A 112 -10.24 -8.76 6.68
C LEU A 112 -9.64 -8.99 5.30
N ILE A 113 -9.50 -10.25 4.90
CA ILE A 113 -8.87 -10.64 3.63
C ILE A 113 -9.95 -11.15 2.69
N SER A 114 -10.05 -10.53 1.53
CA SER A 114 -10.84 -11.02 0.40
C SER A 114 -10.00 -11.01 -0.87
N ALA A 115 -10.41 -11.82 -1.84
CA ALA A 115 -9.84 -11.83 -3.18
C ALA A 115 -10.97 -11.77 -4.20
N GLU A 116 -10.84 -10.90 -5.19
CA GLU A 116 -11.79 -10.75 -6.28
C GLU A 116 -11.12 -11.09 -7.60
N LEU A 117 -11.82 -11.82 -8.46
CA LEU A 117 -11.37 -12.04 -9.83
C LEU A 117 -11.68 -10.80 -10.69
N PRO A 118 -10.74 -10.34 -11.52
CA PRO A 118 -10.97 -9.18 -12.37
C PRO A 118 -12.15 -9.42 -13.32
N ASN A 119 -13.07 -8.47 -13.35
CA ASN A 119 -14.23 -8.56 -14.22
C ASN A 119 -13.81 -8.42 -15.69
N LYS A 120 -14.06 -9.47 -16.50
CA LYS A 120 -13.65 -9.57 -17.91
C LYS A 120 -14.11 -8.40 -18.78
N LYS A 121 -15.18 -7.69 -18.40
CA LYS A 121 -15.78 -6.61 -19.21
C LYS A 121 -15.25 -5.21 -18.92
N LYS A 122 -14.49 -4.98 -17.84
CA LYS A 122 -14.01 -3.64 -17.44
C LYS A 122 -12.57 -3.32 -17.87
N ASN A 123 -11.82 -4.32 -18.35
CA ASN A 123 -10.39 -4.19 -18.64
C ASN A 123 -10.04 -4.55 -20.10
N GLY A 124 -10.97 -4.34 -21.03
CA GLY A 124 -10.73 -4.43 -22.47
C GLY A 124 -10.38 -3.08 -23.06
#